data_AF-A0A1D3DVZ8-F1
#
_entry.id   AF-A0A1D3DVZ8-F1
#
_cell.length_a   1.000
_cell.length_b   1.000
_cell.length_c   1.000
_cell.angle_alpha   90.00
_cell.angle_beta   90.00
_cell.angle_gamma   90.00
#
_symmetry.space_group_name_H-M   'P 1'
#
loop_
_entity.id
_entity.type
_entity.pdbx_description
1 polymer ?
#
loop_
_entity_poly.entity_id
_entity_poly.type
_entity_poly.pdbx_seq_one_letter_code
_entity_poly.pdbx_strand_id
1 'polypeptide(L)' 'MALFKKRTVGKPGEWYYCLQHKKVEEGPECPAKDRFGPYGTPEEAARAMETARDRNAEWETDPRWHDTPDGTPDEGRRET' A
#
# COMPACT_ATOMS: atom_id res chain seq x y z
N MET A 1 27.42 -2.23 -21.66
CA MET A 1 26.03 -2.27 -22.17
C MET A 1 25.09 -1.82 -21.05
N ALA A 2 24.35 -0.72 -21.24
CA ALA A 2 23.41 -0.22 -20.24
C ALA A 2 22.18 -1.13 -20.18
N LEU A 3 22.13 -2.01 -19.18
CA LEU A 3 21.05 -2.99 -18.95
C LEU A 3 19.88 -2.40 -18.14
N PHE A 4 19.64 -1.10 -18.23
CA PHE A 4 18.45 -0.50 -17.64
C PHE A 4 17.30 -0.59 -18.66
N LYS A 5 16.65 -1.75 -18.66
CA LYS A 5 15.40 -1.97 -19.38
C LYS A 5 14.38 -1.02 -18.75
N LYS A 6 14.16 0.13 -19.41
CA LYS A 6 13.21 1.16 -19.02
C LYS A 6 11.88 0.47 -18.73
N ARG A 7 11.48 0.42 -17.46
CA ARG A 7 10.18 -0.11 -17.06
C ARG A 7 9.15 0.75 -17.77
N THR A 8 8.42 0.16 -18.71
CA THR A 8 7.31 0.83 -19.39
C THR A 8 6.32 1.24 -18.31
N VAL A 9 6.25 2.54 -18.04
CA VAL A 9 5.21 3.14 -17.23
C VAL A 9 3.91 2.92 -17.99
N GLY A 10 3.02 2.06 -17.48
CA GLY A 10 1.63 1.96 -17.94
C GLY A 10 1.49 1.61 -19.42
N LYS A 11 1.57 0.33 -19.77
CA LYS A 11 0.99 -0.12 -21.04
C LYS A 11 -0.53 0.13 -20.98
N PRO A 12 -1.18 0.52 -22.10
CA PRO A 12 -2.63 0.59 -22.14
C PRO A 12 -3.21 -0.77 -21.71
N GLY A 13 -4.04 -0.76 -20.66
CA GLY A 13 -4.53 -1.96 -19.99
C GLY A 13 -3.91 -2.27 -18.62
N GLU A 14 -2.98 -1.44 -18.10
CA GLU A 14 -2.53 -1.53 -16.71
C GLU A 14 -3.35 -0.59 -15.81
N TRP A 15 -4.07 -1.18 -14.86
CA TRP A 15 -4.90 -0.48 -13.89
C TRP A 15 -4.18 -0.33 -12.56
N TYR A 16 -4.34 0.84 -11.94
CA TYR A 16 -3.75 1.13 -10.64
C TYR A 16 -4.83 1.63 -9.69
N TYR A 17 -4.70 1.28 -8.43
CA TYR A 17 -5.51 1.85 -7.37
C TYR A 17 -4.73 2.94 -6.65
N CYS A 18 -5.25 4.17 -6.63
CA CYS A 18 -4.65 5.27 -5.88
C CYS A 18 -5.13 5.24 -4.42
N LEU A 19 -4.21 5.08 -3.46
CA LEU A 19 -4.51 5.02 -2.02
C LEU A 19 -4.99 6.37 -1.47
N GLN A 20 -4.55 7.48 -2.06
CA GLN A 20 -4.96 8.84 -1.67
C GLN A 20 -6.42 9.09 -2.05
N HIS A 21 -6.79 8.83 -3.31
CA HIS A 21 -8.13 9.10 -3.83
C HIS A 21 -9.11 7.92 -3.65
N LYS A 22 -8.62 6.75 -3.22
CA LYS A 22 -9.39 5.51 -3.05
C LYS A 22 -10.20 5.13 -4.29
N LYS A 23 -9.61 5.32 -5.47
CA LYS A 23 -10.22 5.00 -6.77
C LYS A 23 -9.24 4.26 -7.67
N VAL A 24 -9.83 3.52 -8.60
CA VAL A 24 -9.11 2.86 -9.69
C VAL A 24 -8.94 3.86 -10.84
N GLU A 25 -7.71 4.02 -11.31
CA GLU A 25 -7.35 4.94 -12.39
C GLU A 25 -6.55 4.20 -13.47
N GLU A 26 -6.84 4.53 -14.74
CA GLU A 26 -6.11 3.99 -15.89
C GLU A 26 -4.86 4.85 -16.12
N GLY A 27 -3.69 4.36 -15.71
CA GLY A 27 -2.41 5.03 -15.92
C GLY A 27 -1.81 5.78 -14.71
N PRO A 28 -0.69 6.49 -14.92
CA PRO A 28 0.13 7.08 -13.85
C PRO A 28 -0.39 8.46 -13.41
N GLU A 29 -1.66 8.59 -13.02
CA GLU A 29 -2.21 9.86 -12.50
C GLU A 29 -1.68 10.19 -11.09
N CYS A 30 -1.48 9.16 -10.26
CA CYS A 30 -0.91 9.30 -8.91
C CYS A 30 0.59 8.95 -8.86
N PRO A 31 1.37 9.59 -7.96
CA PRO A 31 2.77 9.24 -7.74
C PRO A 31 2.91 7.76 -7.34
N ALA A 32 3.99 7.12 -7.78
CA ALA A 32 4.19 5.68 -7.61
C ALA A 32 4.16 5.21 -6.15
N LYS A 33 4.39 6.11 -5.18
CA LYS A 33 4.31 5.83 -3.74
C LYS A 33 2.88 5.53 -3.26
N ASP A 34 1.89 6.12 -3.92
CA ASP A 34 0.48 6.05 -3.52
C ASP A 34 -0.35 5.15 -4.45
N ARG A 35 0.31 4.40 -5.35
CA ARG A 35 -0.37 3.50 -6.29
C ARG A 35 -0.12 2.03 -5.92
N PHE A 36 -1.17 1.24 -5.93
CA PHE A 36 -1.12 -0.21 -5.84
C PHE A 36 -1.47 -0.82 -7.20
N GLY A 37 -0.66 -1.75 -7.67
CA GLY A 37 -0.78 -2.34 -9.01
C GLY A 37 0.53 -2.26 -9.79
N PRO A 38 0.69 -3.06 -10.86
CA PRO A 38 -0.22 -3.11 -12.01
C PRO A 38 -1.24 -4.24 -11.93
N TYR A 39 -2.50 -3.92 -12.21
CA TYR A 39 -3.59 -4.90 -12.38
C TYR A 39 -4.01 -4.98 -13.84
N GLY A 40 -4.49 -6.15 -14.27
CA GLY A 40 -4.92 -6.36 -15.66
C GLY A 40 -6.28 -5.72 -15.97
N THR A 41 -7.11 -5.49 -14.95
CA THR A 41 -8.47 -4.95 -15.08
C THR A 41 -8.80 -3.99 -13.93
N PRO A 42 -9.76 -3.07 -14.11
CA PRO A 42 -10.14 -2.15 -13.04
C PRO A 42 -10.82 -2.87 -11.88
N GLU A 43 -11.61 -3.89 -12.20
CA GLU A 43 -12.29 -4.73 -11.22
C GLU A 43 -11.30 -5.49 -10.34
N GLU A 44 -10.21 -6.01 -10.92
CA GLU A 44 -9.16 -6.68 -10.17
C GLU A 44 -8.46 -5.70 -9.20
N ALA A 45 -8.18 -4.48 -9.64
CA ALA A 45 -7.62 -3.44 -8.79
C ALA A 45 -8.54 -3.10 -7.60
N ALA A 46 -9.84 -2.96 -7.85
CA ALA A 46 -10.82 -2.70 -6.79
C ALA A 46 -10.91 -3.88 -5.81
N ARG A 47 -11.07 -5.11 -6.32
CA ARG A 47 -11.22 -6.32 -5.51
C ARG A 47 -9.99 -6.64 -4.66
N ALA A 48 -8.79 -6.43 -5.21
CA ALA A 48 -7.54 -6.59 -4.48
C ALA A 48 -7.49 -5.67 -3.25
N MET A 49 -7.95 -4.42 -3.42
CA MET A 49 -7.99 -3.44 -2.34
C MET A 49 -9.10 -3.70 -1.31
N GLU A 50 -10.27 -4.16 -1.74
CA GLU A 50 -11.31 -4.62 -0.82
C GLU A 50 -10.79 -5.77 0.05
N THR A 51 -10.15 -6.76 -0.56
CA THR A 51 -9.55 -7.90 0.16
C THR A 51 -8.43 -7.46 1.11
N ALA A 52 -7.60 -6.51 0.69
CA ALA A 52 -6.55 -5.96 1.55
C ALA A 52 -7.15 -5.22 2.74
N ARG A 53 -8.22 -4.43 2.55
CA ARG A 53 -8.93 -3.76 3.65
C ARG A 53 -9.53 -4.74 4.64
N ASP A 54 -10.17 -5.78 4.14
CA ASP A 54 -10.80 -6.83 4.97
C ASP A 54 -9.75 -7.51 5.86
N ARG A 55 -8.66 -7.99 5.26
CA ARG A 55 -7.54 -8.59 6.01
C ARG A 55 -6.86 -7.63 6.97
N ASN A 56 -6.70 -6.36 6.57
CA ASN A 56 -6.14 -5.36 7.47
C ASN A 56 -7.05 -5.16 8.69
N ALA A 57 -8.37 -5.13 8.52
CA ALA A 57 -9.30 -5.03 9.64
C ALA A 57 -9.22 -6.25 10.56
N GLU A 58 -9.11 -7.46 9.99
CA GLU A 58 -8.86 -8.67 10.79
C GLU A 58 -7.56 -8.54 11.59
N TRP A 59 -6.47 -8.09 10.95
CA TRP A 59 -5.17 -7.93 11.60
C TRP A 59 -5.15 -6.83 12.67
N GLU A 60 -5.88 -5.73 12.49
CA GLU A 60 -5.99 -4.64 13.49
C GLU A 60 -6.81 -5.03 14.73
N THR A 61 -7.50 -6.17 14.71
CA THR A 61 -8.28 -6.65 15.86
C THR A 61 -7.66 -7.86 16.53
N ASP A 62 -6.59 -8.41 15.96
CA ASP A 62 -6.01 -9.66 16.42
C ASP A 62 -5.01 -9.40 17.58
N PRO A 63 -5.27 -9.95 18.79
CA PRO A 63 -4.43 -9.73 19.96
C PRO A 63 -3.02 -10.31 19.83
N ARG A 64 -2.79 -11.29 18.94
CA ARG A 64 -1.46 -11.85 18.64
C ARG A 64 -0.55 -10.82 17.95
N TRP A 65 -1.15 -9.85 17.27
CA TRP A 65 -0.43 -8.77 16.58
C TRP A 65 -0.48 -7.46 17.36
N HIS A 66 -1.39 -7.35 18.32
CA HIS A 66 -1.54 -6.24 19.27
C HIS A 66 -0.88 -6.51 20.65
N ASP A 67 0.27 -7.21 20.67
CA ASP A 67 1.10 -7.34 21.87
C ASP A 67 1.83 -6.01 22.16
N THR A 68 1.17 -5.08 22.85
CA THR A 68 1.84 -3.95 23.50
C THR A 68 2.37 -4.40 24.87
N PRO A 69 3.67 -4.27 25.20
CA PRO A 69 4.02 -3.93 26.57
C PRO A 69 3.55 -2.48 26.79
N ASP A 70 2.36 -2.34 27.37
CA ASP A 70 1.99 -1.13 28.07
C ASP A 70 3.04 -0.88 29.17
N GLY A 71 3.73 0.27 29.13
CA GLY A 71 4.43 0.78 30.31
C GLY A 71 5.96 0.89 30.31
N THR A 72 6.57 1.55 29.32
CA THR A 72 7.77 2.34 29.64
C THR A 72 7.62 3.76 29.10
N PRO A 73 7.41 4.75 29.98
CA PRO A 73 7.61 6.15 29.61
C PRO A 73 9.05 6.30 29.11
N ASP A 74 9.23 7.08 28.06
CA ASP A 74 10.49 7.71 27.68
C ASP A 74 10.94 8.64 28.83
N GLU A 75 11.43 8.06 29.93
CA GLU A 75 12.08 8.79 31.03
C GLU A 75 13.49 8.21 31.18
N GLY A 76 14.42 8.75 30.39
CA GLY A 76 15.84 8.36 30.48
C GLY A 76 16.80 8.85 29.41
N ARG A 77 16.48 9.85 28.58
CA ARG A 77 17.46 10.47 27.66
C ARG A 77 17.56 12.00 27.72
N ARG A 78 17.29 12.57 28.88
CA ARG A 78 18.02 13.76 29.31
C ARG A 78 18.81 13.34 30.54
N GLU A 79 19.86 14.08 30.88
CA GLU A 79 20.87 13.81 31.94
C GLU A 79 21.76 12.58 31.63
N THR A 80 23.03 12.71 31.19
CA THR A 80 24.08 13.70 31.49
C THR A 80 25.01 13.96 30.29
#